data_AF-A0A396ZZE6-F1
#
_entry.id   AF-A0A396ZZE6-F1
#
_cell.length_a   1.000
_cell.length_b   1.000
_cell.length_c   1.000
_cell.angle_alpha   90.00
_cell.angle_beta   90.00
_cell.angle_gamma   90.00
#
_symmetry.space_group_name_H-M   'P 1'
#
loop_
_entity.id
_entity.type
_entity.pdbx_description
1 polymer ?
#
loop_
_entity_poly.entity_id
_entity_poly.type
_entity_poly.pdbx_seq_one_letter_code
_entity_poly.pdbx_strand_id
1 'polypeptide(L)'
;WDSSVTSVKVVQAMDDHSDIIYVQLRPVYIWPMWQKPRDLVLMRYWRREEDGSYFVMYQSTTHPECRVRHNFVRASILGMC
;
A
#
# COMPACT_ATOMS: atom_id res chain seq x y z
N TRP A 1 -13.78 -1.23 -0.38
CA TRP A 1 -14.21 -0.59 0.88
C TRP A 1 -13.39 0.66 1.23
N ASP A 2 -12.54 1.16 0.32
CA ASP A 2 -11.88 2.47 0.45
C ASP A 2 -12.09 3.23 -0.88
N SER A 3 -12.65 4.45 -0.82
CA SER A 3 -12.93 5.29 -1.99
C SER A 3 -11.68 5.94 -2.58
N SER A 4 -10.62 6.06 -1.78
CA SER A 4 -9.33 6.60 -2.21
C SER A 4 -8.50 5.58 -2.99
N VAL A 5 -8.76 4.29 -2.81
CA VAL A 5 -8.05 3.21 -3.50
C VAL A 5 -8.69 2.91 -4.86
N THR A 6 -7.87 2.93 -5.90
CA THR A 6 -8.25 2.51 -7.26
C THR A 6 -8.09 1.01 -7.42
N SER A 7 -6.95 0.47 -7.00
CA SER A 7 -6.56 -0.92 -7.23
C SER A 7 -5.52 -1.35 -6.21
N VAL A 8 -5.57 -2.63 -5.83
CA VAL A 8 -4.55 -3.31 -5.02
C VAL A 8 -4.15 -4.57 -5.78
N LYS A 9 -2.85 -4.83 -5.87
CA LYS A 9 -2.28 -6.03 -6.49
C LYS A 9 -1.24 -6.64 -5.56
N VAL A 10 -1.32 -7.94 -5.32
CA VAL A 10 -0.21 -8.68 -4.68
C VAL A 10 0.90 -8.84 -5.72
N VAL A 11 2.07 -8.33 -5.40
CA VAL A 11 3.26 -8.36 -6.27
C VAL A 11 4.04 -9.63 -5.98
N GLN A 12 4.26 -9.93 -4.71
CA GLN A 12 5.04 -11.08 -4.27
C GLN A 12 4.47 -11.59 -2.94
N ALA A 13 4.15 -12.86 -2.86
CA ALA A 13 3.94 -13.54 -1.57
C ALA A 13 5.32 -14.01 -1.08
N MET A 14 5.70 -13.64 0.15
CA MET A 14 6.97 -14.07 0.73
C MET A 14 6.75 -15.26 1.67
N ASP A 15 5.85 -15.12 2.64
CA ASP A 15 5.47 -16.17 3.59
C ASP A 15 3.94 -16.28 3.70
N ASP A 16 3.46 -17.25 4.50
CA ASP A 16 2.04 -17.39 4.83
C ASP A 16 1.46 -16.17 5.55
N HIS A 17 2.32 -15.36 6.18
CA HIS A 17 1.96 -14.18 6.96
C HIS A 17 2.49 -12.86 6.39
N SER A 18 3.23 -12.90 5.27
CA SER A 18 3.91 -11.73 4.72
C SER A 18 3.79 -11.64 3.19
N ASP A 19 3.34 -10.49 2.70
CA ASP A 19 3.19 -10.25 1.27
C ASP A 19 3.50 -8.80 0.88
N ILE A 20 4.05 -8.63 -0.32
CA ILE A 20 4.32 -7.33 -0.92
C ILE A 20 3.15 -6.97 -1.83
N ILE A 21 2.50 -5.85 -1.54
CA ILE A 21 1.36 -5.33 -2.29
C ILE A 21 1.70 -4.00 -2.97
N TYR A 22 1.13 -3.80 -4.14
CA TYR A 22 1.13 -2.56 -4.87
C TYR A 22 -0.26 -1.93 -4.83
N VAL A 23 -0.36 -0.72 -4.30
CA VAL A 23 -1.62 0.00 -4.13
C VAL A 23 -1.59 1.26 -5.00
N GLN A 24 -2.70 1.50 -5.71
CA GLN A 24 -2.90 2.70 -6.50
C GLN A 24 -3.98 3.55 -5.85
N LEU A 25 -3.65 4.81 -5.59
CA LEU A 25 -4.55 5.81 -5.04
C LEU A 25 -5.08 6.73 -6.14
N ARG A 26 -6.36 7.07 -6.05
CA ARG A 26 -7.01 8.04 -6.93
C ARG A 26 -6.43 9.43 -6.70
N PRO A 27 -6.48 10.31 -7.70
CA PRO A 27 -6.27 11.74 -7.50
C PRO A 27 -7.23 12.24 -6.41
N VAL A 28 -6.71 13.00 -5.46
CA VAL A 28 -7.52 13.56 -4.36
C VAL A 28 -7.68 15.05 -4.62
N TYR A 29 -8.92 15.53 -4.60
CA TYR A 29 -9.19 16.96 -4.63
C TYR A 29 -8.93 17.56 -3.26
N ILE A 30 -7.97 18.49 -3.17
CA ILE A 30 -7.67 19.26 -1.98
C ILE A 30 -7.76 20.72 -2.39
N TRP A 31 -8.86 21.40 -2.01
CA TRP A 31 -9.13 22.76 -2.44
C TRP A 31 -7.90 23.67 -2.25
N PRO A 32 -7.44 24.40 -3.29
CA PRO A 32 -8.10 24.62 -4.59
C PRO A 32 -7.60 23.73 -5.75
N MET A 33 -6.86 22.64 -5.49
CA MET A 33 -6.14 21.87 -6.52
C MET A 33 -6.38 20.37 -6.47
N TRP A 34 -6.16 19.69 -7.59
CA TRP A 34 -6.09 18.23 -7.63
C TRP A 34 -4.68 17.74 -7.33
N GLN A 35 -4.55 16.88 -6.33
CA GLN A 35 -3.32 16.14 -6.10
C GLN A 35 -3.18 15.02 -7.14
N LYS A 36 -1.97 14.87 -7.69
CA LYS A 36 -1.65 13.77 -8.60
C LYS A 36 -1.93 12.41 -7.95
N PRO A 37 -2.29 11.39 -8.75
CA PRO A 37 -2.48 10.04 -8.24
C PRO A 37 -1.16 9.52 -7.66
N ARG A 38 -1.27 8.71 -6.61
CA ARG A 38 -0.11 8.15 -5.90
C ARG A 38 -0.10 6.64 -6.00
N ASP A 39 1.08 6.05 -6.03
CA ASP A 39 1.26 4.61 -5.89
C ASP A 39 2.05 4.32 -4.60
N LEU A 40 1.76 3.16 -3.99
CA LEU A 40 2.43 2.66 -2.79
C LEU A 40 2.91 1.24 -3.07
N VAL A 41 4.10 0.93 -2.59
CA VAL A 41 4.60 -0.45 -2.49
C VAL A 41 4.77 -0.73 -1.01
N LEU A 42 3.94 -1.64 -0.51
CA LEU A 42 3.87 -1.96 0.91
C LEU A 42 4.21 -3.42 1.11
N MET A 43 5.06 -3.69 2.09
CA MET A 43 5.09 -5.00 2.74
C MET A 43 3.96 -5.01 3.76
N ARG A 44 3.07 -5.98 3.65
CA ARG A 44 1.99 -6.26 4.58
C ARG A 44 2.37 -7.51 5.37
N TYR A 45 2.36 -7.39 6.69
CA TYR A 45 2.46 -8.51 7.60
C TYR A 45 1.14 -8.68 8.33
N TRP A 46 0.65 -9.90 8.46
CA TRP A 46 -0.56 -10.18 9.21
C TRP A 46 -0.44 -11.48 10.01
N ARG A 47 -0.88 -11.43 11.27
CA ARG A 47 -0.95 -12.61 12.14
C ARG A 47 -2.21 -12.60 12.97
N ARG A 48 -2.66 -13.79 13.36
CA ARG A 48 -3.75 -13.97 14.32
C ARG A 48 -3.14 -14.26 15.69
N GLU A 49 -3.49 -13.46 16.66
CA GLU A 49 -3.07 -13.65 18.06
C GLU A 49 -3.89 -14.77 18.72
N GLU A 50 -3.38 -15.31 19.82
CA GLU A 50 -4.02 -16.41 20.57
C GLU A 50 -5.39 -16.00 21.14
N ASP A 51 -5.58 -14.71 21.45
CA ASP A 51 -6.84 -14.14 21.91
C ASP A 51 -7.90 -13.97 20.81
N GLY A 52 -7.54 -14.28 19.56
CA GLY A 52 -8.39 -14.16 18.38
C GLY A 52 -8.36 -12.78 17.71
N SER A 53 -7.55 -11.84 18.20
CA SER A 53 -7.30 -10.57 17.52
C SER A 53 -6.41 -10.75 16.28
N TYR A 54 -6.47 -9.79 15.36
CA TYR A 54 -5.63 -9.77 14.17
C TYR A 54 -4.69 -8.58 14.24
N PHE A 55 -3.40 -8.85 14.08
CA PHE A 55 -2.38 -7.83 13.93
C PHE A 55 -2.05 -7.69 12.45
N VAL A 56 -2.15 -6.47 11.92
CA VAL A 56 -1.82 -6.18 10.52
C VAL A 56 -0.91 -4.96 10.48
N MET A 57 0.30 -5.15 9.97
CA MET A 57 1.30 -4.09 9.85
C MET A 57 1.59 -3.81 8.39
N TYR A 58 1.74 -2.52 8.06
CA TYR A 58 2.14 -2.07 6.74
C TYR A 58 3.44 -1.28 6.82
N GLN A 59 4.41 -1.65 5.99
CA GLN A 59 5.70 -0.97 5.87
C GLN A 59 5.99 -0.62 4.42
N SER A 60 6.38 0.62 4.15
CA SER A 60 6.81 1.04 2.81
C SER A 60 8.08 0.30 2.41
N THR A 61 8.08 -0.32 1.23
CA THR A 61 9.24 -1.03 0.68
C THR A 61 9.45 -0.70 -0.80
N THR A 62 10.55 -1.18 -1.37
CA THR A 62 10.83 -1.06 -2.81
C THR A 62 10.86 -2.44 -3.44
N HIS A 63 10.33 -2.57 -4.65
CA HIS A 63 10.32 -3.84 -5.39
C HIS A 63 10.74 -3.59 -6.86
N PRO A 64 11.65 -4.40 -7.44
CA PRO A 64 12.15 -4.18 -8.80
C PRO A 64 11.07 -4.14 -9.88
N GLU A 65 10.00 -4.92 -9.74
CA GLU A 65 8.85 -4.93 -10.67
C GLU A 65 7.98 -3.67 -10.55
N CYS A 66 8.10 -2.93 -9.46
CA CYS A 66 7.31 -1.75 -9.15
C CYS A 66 8.13 -0.48 -9.32
N ARG A 67 8.71 -0.27 -10.50
CA ARG A 67 9.41 0.98 -10.85
C ARG A 67 8.47 2.18 -10.79
N VAL A 68 9.00 3.35 -10.42
CA VAL A 68 8.25 4.60 -10.36
C VAL A 68 7.71 4.94 -11.75
N ARG A 69 6.40 5.08 -11.87
CA ARG A 69 5.73 5.38 -13.15
C ARG A 69 5.63 6.90 -13.32
N HIS A 70 5.84 7.40 -14.53
CA HIS A 70 5.85 8.84 -14.83
C HIS A 70 4.56 9.59 -14.42
N ASN A 71 3.43 8.90 -14.43
CA ASN A 71 2.11 9.48 -14.12
C ASN A 71 1.72 9.36 -12.63
N PHE A 72 2.54 8.72 -11.80
CA PHE A 72 2.26 8.50 -10.38
C PHE A 72 3.35 9.11 -9.51
N VAL A 73 2.94 9.62 -8.34
CA VAL A 73 3.88 10.01 -7.29
C VAL A 73 4.00 8.85 -6.30
N ARG A 74 5.21 8.29 -6.17
CA ARG A 74 5.48 7.23 -5.17
C ARG A 74 5.35 7.81 -3.77
N ALA A 75 4.34 7.34 -3.04
CA ALA A 75 4.14 7.69 -1.66
C ALA A 75 4.88 6.70 -0.74
N SER A 76 5.14 7.15 0.49
CA SER A 76 5.66 6.33 1.58
C SER A 76 4.82 6.59 2.83
N ILE A 77 4.34 5.52 3.45
CA ILE A 77 3.76 5.57 4.80
C ILE A 77 4.83 5.27 5.84
N LEU A 78 4.78 6.00 6.95
CA LEU A 78 5.64 5.80 8.11
C LEU A 78 4.76 5.25 9.24
N GLY A 79 4.91 3.96 9.56
CA GLY A 79 4.31 3.31 10.74
C GLY A 79 2.79 3.30 10.81
N MET A 80 2.15 2.24 10.27
CA MET A 80 0.80 1.86 10.68
C MET A 80 0.89 0.49 11.37
N CYS A 81 0.77 0.52 12.70
CA CYS A 81 0.50 -0.62 13.57
C CYS A 81 -0.96 -0.54 14.05
#